data_AF-A0A946Q916-F1
#
_entry.id   AF-A0A946Q916-F1
#
_cell.length_a   1.000
_cell.length_b   1.000
_cell.length_c   1.000
_cell.angle_alpha   90.00
_cell.angle_beta   90.00
_cell.angle_gamma   90.00
#
_symmetry.space_group_name_H-M   'P 1'
#
loop_
_entity.id
_entity.type
_entity.pdbx_description
1 polymer ?
#
loop_
_entity_poly.entity_id
_entity_poly.type
_entity_poly.pdbx_seq_one_letter_code
_entity_poly.pdbx_strand_id
1 'polypeptide(L)'
;MDLLQIKLNTFISRIDSPFSINEVCGYLTGFAVSNKPVDSYFPALEMFFSDVSKPEKNQPDYKIVTDNIVFIKQSVDNGLPIFPFNDEDDFQFKLMALGEWSKSFILSINFLIQKKLLKNTLDYQEILHDLTEISKVGHNYDINDTDDIDKYYQEISAYVLSAVSHIYSVSKEDSSHNDQ
;
A
#
# COMPACT_ATOMS: atom_id res chain seq x y z
N MET A 1 11.03 3.38 -13.82
CA MET A 1 10.81 2.14 -13.04
C MET A 1 12.08 1.68 -12.29
N ASP A 2 12.00 1.61 -10.96
CA ASP A 2 13.08 1.18 -10.05
C ASP A 2 13.42 -0.32 -10.20
N LEU A 3 14.68 -0.71 -10.04
CA LEU A 3 15.14 -2.11 -10.04
C LEU A 3 14.39 -2.96 -8.99
N LEU A 4 14.06 -2.38 -7.83
CA LEU A 4 13.28 -3.05 -6.79
C LEU A 4 11.85 -3.37 -7.24
N GLN A 5 11.22 -2.45 -7.97
CA GLN A 5 9.88 -2.61 -8.52
C GLN A 5 9.86 -3.67 -9.64
N ILE A 6 10.91 -3.72 -10.49
CA ILE A 6 11.07 -4.76 -11.52
C ILE A 6 11.18 -6.15 -10.87
N LYS A 7 11.96 -6.27 -9.79
CA LYS A 7 12.09 -7.52 -9.03
C LYS A 7 10.78 -7.93 -8.37
N LEU A 8 10.03 -6.96 -7.82
CA LEU A 8 8.72 -7.19 -7.22
C LEU A 8 7.71 -7.67 -8.27
N ASN A 9 7.65 -7.02 -9.44
CA ASN A 9 6.83 -7.48 -10.57
C ASN A 9 7.15 -8.92 -10.97
N THR A 10 8.44 -9.24 -11.10
CA THR A 10 8.90 -10.59 -11.44
C THR A 10 8.48 -11.61 -10.37
N PHE A 11 8.57 -11.22 -9.10
CA PHE A 11 8.13 -12.05 -7.98
C PHE A 11 6.62 -12.35 -8.06
N ILE A 12 5.79 -11.32 -8.23
CA ILE A 12 4.33 -11.40 -8.33
C ILE A 12 3.92 -12.32 -9.49
N SER A 13 4.55 -12.17 -10.67
CA SER A 13 4.29 -13.04 -11.82
C SER A 13 4.72 -14.49 -11.57
N ARG A 14 5.85 -14.71 -10.88
CA ARG A 14 6.35 -16.08 -10.60
C ARG A 14 5.42 -16.86 -9.67
N ILE A 15 4.76 -16.18 -8.74
CA ILE A 15 3.83 -16.81 -7.80
C ILE A 15 2.39 -16.88 -8.32
N ASP A 16 2.16 -16.52 -9.59
CA ASP A 16 0.82 -16.43 -10.20
C ASP A 16 -0.14 -15.59 -9.33
N SER A 17 0.34 -14.47 -8.77
CA SER A 17 -0.45 -13.65 -7.84
C SER A 17 -1.71 -13.10 -8.53
N PRO A 18 -2.88 -13.10 -7.86
CA PRO A 18 -4.08 -12.48 -8.39
C PRO A 18 -4.07 -10.95 -8.29
N PHE A 19 -3.08 -10.36 -7.60
CA PHE A 19 -3.02 -8.94 -7.30
C PHE A 19 -2.13 -8.19 -8.30
N SER A 20 -2.55 -6.98 -8.68
CA SER A 20 -1.74 -6.08 -9.50
C SER A 20 -0.52 -5.57 -8.71
N ILE A 21 0.47 -5.00 -9.40
CA ILE A 21 1.59 -4.31 -8.74
C ILE A 21 1.11 -3.13 -7.89
N ASN A 22 0.02 -2.47 -8.30
CA ASN A 22 -0.54 -1.33 -7.57
C ASN A 22 -1.13 -1.80 -6.24
N GLU A 23 -1.90 -2.90 -6.27
CA GLU A 23 -2.44 -3.56 -5.07
C GLU A 23 -1.31 -4.01 -4.15
N VAL A 24 -0.29 -4.69 -4.69
CA VAL A 24 0.85 -5.16 -3.90
C VAL A 24 1.57 -3.98 -3.23
N CYS A 25 1.92 -2.93 -3.98
CA CYS A 25 2.56 -1.75 -3.41
C CYS A 25 1.70 -1.07 -2.34
N GLY A 26 0.38 -1.00 -2.51
CA GLY A 26 -0.54 -0.49 -1.50
C GLY A 26 -0.48 -1.31 -0.21
N TYR A 27 -0.55 -2.63 -0.34
CA TYR A 27 -0.45 -3.56 0.77
C TYR A 27 0.88 -3.43 1.55
N LEU A 28 2.00 -3.38 0.82
CA LEU A 28 3.33 -3.23 1.44
C LEU A 28 3.52 -1.86 2.12
N THR A 29 2.90 -0.81 1.56
CA THR A 29 3.00 0.53 2.14
C THR A 29 2.39 0.60 3.53
N GLY A 30 1.26 -0.06 3.80
CA GLY A 30 0.68 -0.04 5.14
C GLY A 30 1.59 -0.66 6.20
N PHE A 31 2.31 -1.74 5.87
CA PHE A 31 3.33 -2.29 6.77
C PHE A 31 4.54 -1.37 6.92
N ALA A 32 4.99 -0.74 5.82
CA ALA A 32 6.09 0.21 5.85
C ALA A 32 5.79 1.39 6.78
N VAL A 33 4.57 1.95 6.74
CA VAL A 33 4.16 3.07 7.59
C VAL A 33 3.81 2.68 9.03
N SER A 34 3.63 1.39 9.30
CA SER A 34 3.29 0.91 10.65
C SER A 34 4.43 1.02 11.67
N ASN A 35 5.67 1.26 11.21
CA ASN A 35 6.90 1.21 12.00
C ASN A 35 7.07 -0.05 12.88
N LYS A 36 6.34 -1.13 12.62
CA LYS A 36 6.48 -2.40 13.35
C LYS A 36 7.53 -3.30 12.69
N PRO A 37 8.17 -4.19 13.47
CA PRO A 37 9.10 -5.16 12.92
C PRO A 37 8.37 -6.17 12.03
N VAL A 38 9.03 -6.65 10.97
CA VAL A 38 8.45 -7.56 9.96
C VAL A 38 7.80 -8.78 10.60
N ASP A 39 8.44 -9.37 11.61
CA ASP A 39 7.96 -10.56 12.30
C ASP A 39 6.56 -10.37 12.91
N SER A 40 6.16 -9.13 13.25
CA SER A 40 4.84 -8.83 13.83
C SER A 40 3.70 -8.96 12.83
N TYR A 41 3.97 -8.80 11.53
CA TYR A 41 2.95 -8.86 10.47
C TYR A 41 3.28 -9.87 9.36
N PHE A 42 4.33 -10.67 9.53
CA PHE A 42 4.70 -11.72 8.59
C PHE A 42 3.55 -12.67 8.21
N PRO A 43 2.67 -13.11 9.13
CA PRO A 43 1.52 -13.95 8.76
C PRO A 43 0.55 -13.30 7.76
N ALA A 44 0.48 -11.96 7.74
CA ALA A 44 -0.33 -11.24 6.77
C ALA A 44 0.29 -11.32 5.37
N LEU A 45 1.61 -11.14 5.28
CA LEU A 45 2.37 -11.28 4.04
C LEU A 45 2.27 -12.72 3.50
N GLU A 46 2.40 -13.71 4.37
CA GLU A 46 2.21 -15.11 3.98
C GLU A 46 0.82 -15.35 3.41
N MET A 47 -0.23 -14.89 4.09
CA MET A 47 -1.60 -15.06 3.62
C MET A 47 -1.83 -14.38 2.26
N PHE A 48 -1.34 -13.15 2.09
CA PHE A 48 -1.54 -12.37 0.87
C PHE A 48 -0.78 -12.93 -0.34
N PHE A 49 0.42 -13.48 -0.15
CA PHE A 49 1.25 -14.04 -1.23
C PHE A 49 1.18 -15.57 -1.35
N SER A 50 0.43 -16.26 -0.49
CA SER A 50 0.28 -17.72 -0.58
C SER A 50 -0.58 -18.15 -1.77
N ASP A 51 -0.07 -19.09 -2.58
CA ASP A 51 -0.90 -19.86 -3.51
C ASP A 51 -1.58 -21.00 -2.74
N VAL A 52 -2.80 -20.77 -2.28
CA VAL A 52 -3.61 -21.77 -1.55
C VAL A 52 -3.84 -23.05 -2.37
N SER A 53 -3.66 -22.99 -3.70
CA SER A 53 -3.80 -24.13 -4.60
C SER A 53 -2.52 -24.96 -4.78
N LYS A 54 -1.36 -24.47 -4.32
CA LYS A 54 -0.05 -25.15 -4.45
C LYS A 54 0.84 -24.98 -3.21
N PRO A 55 0.45 -25.54 -2.05
CA PRO A 55 1.20 -25.41 -0.79
C PRO A 55 2.62 -26.01 -0.81
N GLU A 56 2.95 -26.83 -1.82
CA GLU A 56 4.25 -27.52 -1.94
C GLU A 56 5.29 -26.77 -2.79
N LYS A 57 4.92 -25.69 -3.49
CA LYS A 57 5.90 -24.90 -4.25
C LYS A 57 6.71 -24.03 -3.28
N ASN A 58 8.04 -24.18 -3.33
CA ASN A 58 9.07 -23.42 -2.60
C ASN A 58 8.55 -22.11 -1.99
N GLN A 59 8.66 -21.98 -0.67
CA GLN A 59 8.32 -20.75 0.05
C GLN A 59 8.84 -19.55 -0.74
N PRO A 60 7.99 -18.55 -1.05
CA PRO A 60 8.40 -17.39 -1.80
C PRO A 60 9.65 -16.78 -1.17
N ASP A 61 10.59 -16.31 -1.99
CA ASP A 61 11.71 -15.50 -1.48
C ASP A 61 11.15 -14.17 -0.95
N TYR A 62 10.70 -14.18 0.30
CA TYR A 62 10.13 -13.04 0.99
C TYR A 62 11.15 -11.92 1.20
N LYS A 63 12.43 -12.15 0.93
CA LYS A 63 13.45 -11.10 0.96
C LYS A 63 13.08 -9.97 0.00
N ILE A 64 12.55 -10.28 -1.20
CA ILE A 64 12.10 -9.25 -2.16
C ILE A 64 10.98 -8.41 -1.57
N VAL A 65 10.04 -9.04 -0.86
CA VAL A 65 8.91 -8.37 -0.21
C VAL A 65 9.42 -7.46 0.92
N THR A 66 10.27 -7.98 1.79
CA THR A 66 10.82 -7.20 2.92
C THR A 66 11.74 -6.07 2.47
N ASP A 67 12.56 -6.29 1.44
CA ASP A 67 13.41 -5.26 0.85
C ASP A 67 12.55 -4.11 0.29
N ASN A 68 11.40 -4.41 -0.34
CA ASN A 68 10.46 -3.40 -0.81
C ASN A 68 9.78 -2.64 0.33
N ILE A 69 9.38 -3.31 1.42
CA ILE A 69 8.83 -2.63 2.62
C ILE A 69 9.86 -1.64 3.19
N VAL A 70 11.12 -2.04 3.30
CA VAL A 70 12.21 -1.18 3.79
C VAL A 70 12.41 0.01 2.86
N PHE A 71 12.44 -0.22 1.54
CA PHE A 71 12.58 0.84 0.53
C PHE A 71 11.42 1.84 0.59
N ILE A 72 10.17 1.37 0.67
CA ILE A 72 8.99 2.24 0.79
C ILE A 72 9.09 3.05 2.09
N LYS A 73 9.46 2.42 3.21
CA LYS A 73 9.61 3.11 4.49
C LYS A 73 10.64 4.24 4.40
N GLN A 74 11.79 3.99 3.77
CA GLN A 74 12.82 5.02 3.56
C GLN A 74 12.31 6.16 2.67
N SER A 75 11.54 5.83 1.64
CA SER A 75 10.96 6.82 0.72
C SER A 75 9.96 7.74 1.46
N VAL A 76 9.11 7.17 2.32
CA VAL A 76 8.16 7.92 3.16
C VAL A 76 8.90 8.77 4.21
N ASP A 77 9.92 8.24 4.89
CA ASP A 77 10.72 8.99 5.87
C ASP A 77 11.45 10.19 5.23
N ASN A 78 11.83 10.07 3.96
CA ASN A 78 12.41 11.15 3.17
C ASN A 78 11.38 12.15 2.61
N GLY A 79 10.09 11.98 2.91
CA GLY A 79 9.01 12.85 2.41
C GLY A 79 8.67 12.65 0.93
N LEU A 80 9.06 11.51 0.35
CA LEU A 80 8.89 11.19 -1.07
C LEU A 80 8.20 9.82 -1.24
N PRO A 81 6.92 9.64 -0.82
CA PRO A 81 6.23 8.38 -1.08
C PRO A 81 6.11 8.16 -2.60
N ILE A 82 6.42 6.95 -3.06
CA ILE A 82 6.50 6.62 -4.49
C ILE A 82 5.33 5.70 -4.85
N PHE A 83 4.53 6.10 -5.84
CA PHE A 83 3.55 5.21 -6.45
C PHE A 83 4.16 4.46 -7.64
N PRO A 84 3.80 3.18 -7.84
CA PRO A 84 4.32 2.37 -8.95
C PRO A 84 3.86 2.84 -10.33
N PHE A 85 2.86 3.72 -10.40
CA PHE A 85 2.20 4.25 -11.61
C PHE A 85 2.49 5.74 -11.84
N ASN A 86 3.49 6.33 -11.18
CA ASN A 86 3.83 7.75 -11.37
C ASN A 86 4.26 8.06 -12.81
N ASP A 87 4.92 7.10 -13.47
CA ASP A 87 5.40 7.19 -14.86
C ASP A 87 4.27 6.99 -15.91
N GLU A 88 3.02 6.72 -15.50
CA GLU A 88 1.88 6.57 -16.42
C GLU A 88 1.42 7.94 -16.93
N ASP A 89 1.26 8.13 -18.24
CA ASP A 89 0.92 9.44 -18.80
C ASP A 89 -0.58 9.75 -18.68
N ASP A 90 -1.41 8.70 -18.66
CA ASP A 90 -2.86 8.84 -18.60
C ASP A 90 -3.35 8.96 -17.14
N PHE A 91 -3.97 10.11 -16.83
CA PHE A 91 -4.53 10.38 -15.52
C PHE A 91 -5.69 9.44 -15.14
N GLN A 92 -6.42 8.92 -16.12
CA GLN A 92 -7.46 7.93 -15.89
C GLN A 92 -6.85 6.63 -15.35
N PHE A 93 -5.80 6.13 -16.00
CA PHE A 93 -5.09 4.94 -15.52
C PHE A 93 -4.42 5.18 -14.17
N LYS A 94 -3.82 6.36 -13.95
CA LYS A 94 -3.28 6.75 -12.64
C LYS A 94 -4.34 6.72 -11.54
N LEU A 95 -5.53 7.21 -11.82
CA LEU A 95 -6.62 7.26 -10.84
C LEU A 95 -7.19 5.87 -10.55
N MET A 96 -7.33 5.01 -11.56
CA MET A 96 -7.67 3.59 -11.36
C MET A 96 -6.61 2.87 -10.51
N ALA A 97 -5.33 3.06 -10.83
CA ALA A 97 -4.22 2.47 -10.10
C ALA A 97 -4.14 2.95 -8.65
N LEU A 98 -4.48 4.23 -8.39
CA LEU A 98 -4.60 4.78 -7.04
C LEU A 98 -5.75 4.16 -6.26
N GLY A 99 -6.86 3.82 -6.93
CA GLY A 99 -7.97 3.06 -6.34
C GLY A 99 -7.56 1.65 -5.93
N GLU A 100 -6.90 0.91 -6.82
CA GLU A 100 -6.33 -0.42 -6.55
C GLU A 100 -5.34 -0.40 -5.37
N TRP A 101 -4.44 0.59 -5.38
CA TRP A 101 -3.48 0.82 -4.32
C TRP A 101 -4.19 1.10 -2.98
N SER A 102 -5.18 1.98 -2.97
CA SER A 102 -5.92 2.38 -1.76
C SER A 102 -6.66 1.20 -1.15
N LYS A 103 -7.32 0.38 -1.97
CA LYS A 103 -7.97 -0.86 -1.55
C LYS A 103 -7.04 -1.76 -0.75
N SER A 104 -5.82 -1.98 -1.24
CA SER A 104 -4.88 -2.89 -0.61
C SER A 104 -4.15 -2.26 0.59
N PHE A 105 -3.91 -0.95 0.55
CA PHE A 105 -3.44 -0.21 1.71
C PHE A 105 -4.41 -0.34 2.89
N ILE A 106 -5.72 -0.15 2.67
CA ILE A 106 -6.78 -0.35 3.68
C ILE A 106 -6.70 -1.75 4.31
N LEU A 107 -6.49 -2.80 3.50
CA LEU A 107 -6.37 -4.17 4.00
C LEU A 107 -5.24 -4.33 5.02
N SER A 108 -4.06 -3.79 4.69
CA SER A 108 -2.89 -3.85 5.59
C SER A 108 -3.09 -3.03 6.87
N ILE A 109 -3.67 -1.82 6.79
CA ILE A 109 -3.98 -1.01 7.97
C ILE A 109 -5.02 -1.69 8.87
N ASN A 110 -6.07 -2.26 8.29
CA ASN A 110 -7.07 -3.02 9.04
C ASN A 110 -6.47 -4.23 9.75
N PHE A 111 -5.58 -4.98 9.10
CA PHE A 111 -4.85 -6.06 9.75
C PHE A 111 -4.04 -5.55 10.96
N LEU A 112 -3.29 -4.46 10.77
CA LEU A 112 -2.47 -3.86 11.83
C LEU A 112 -3.32 -3.41 13.03
N ILE A 113 -4.48 -2.79 12.78
CA ILE A 113 -5.43 -2.39 13.84
C ILE A 113 -5.98 -3.63 14.56
N GLN A 114 -6.44 -4.64 13.82
CA GLN A 114 -7.00 -5.87 14.40
C GLN A 114 -5.98 -6.62 15.26
N LYS A 115 -4.70 -6.59 14.88
CA LYS A 115 -3.59 -7.17 15.65
C LYS A 115 -3.05 -6.26 16.75
N LYS A 116 -3.67 -5.08 16.97
CA LYS A 116 -3.23 -4.07 17.95
C LYS A 116 -1.79 -3.58 17.72
N LEU A 117 -1.32 -3.67 16.47
CA LEU A 117 -0.05 -3.13 16.01
C LEU A 117 -0.16 -1.63 15.69
N LEU A 118 -1.39 -1.18 15.38
CA LEU A 118 -1.77 0.22 15.30
C LEU A 118 -2.97 0.46 16.23
N LYS A 119 -3.03 1.66 16.84
CA LYS A 119 -4.20 2.07 17.63
C LYS A 119 -5.39 2.34 16.69
N ASN A 120 -6.58 1.95 17.13
CA ASN A 120 -7.81 2.28 16.42
C ASN A 120 -8.29 3.68 16.84
N THR A 121 -7.83 4.73 16.16
CA THR A 121 -8.22 6.12 16.43
C THR A 121 -9.35 6.56 15.51
N LEU A 122 -10.06 7.64 15.88
CA LEU A 122 -11.06 8.27 15.00
C LEU A 122 -10.42 8.73 13.69
N ASP A 123 -9.25 9.37 13.78
CA ASP A 123 -8.48 9.83 12.62
C ASP A 123 -8.19 8.70 11.61
N TYR A 124 -7.84 7.50 12.11
CA TYR A 124 -7.62 6.35 11.23
C TYR A 124 -8.93 5.86 10.60
N GLN A 125 -10.06 5.92 11.32
CA GLN A 125 -11.36 5.55 10.75
C GLN A 125 -11.80 6.54 9.66
N GLU A 126 -11.54 7.83 9.84
CA GLU A 126 -11.80 8.86 8.82
C GLU A 126 -10.94 8.62 7.56
N ILE A 127 -9.63 8.41 7.74
CA ILE A 127 -8.73 8.07 6.63
C ILE A 127 -9.20 6.81 5.89
N LEU A 128 -9.53 5.75 6.63
CA LEU A 128 -9.98 4.48 6.02
C LEU A 128 -11.31 4.62 5.30
N HIS A 129 -12.22 5.47 5.80
CA HIS A 129 -13.46 5.78 5.12
C HIS A 129 -13.21 6.47 3.78
N ASP A 130 -12.39 7.51 3.76
CA ASP A 130 -12.11 8.27 2.53
C ASP A 130 -11.35 7.42 1.51
N LEU A 131 -10.37 6.63 1.96
CA LEU A 131 -9.68 5.69 1.10
C LEU A 131 -10.62 4.60 0.56
N THR A 132 -11.66 4.22 1.32
CA THR A 132 -12.68 3.28 0.85
C THR A 132 -13.47 3.89 -0.31
N GLU A 133 -13.81 5.18 -0.28
CA GLU A 133 -14.43 5.84 -1.44
C GLU A 133 -13.47 5.92 -2.63
N ILE A 134 -12.21 6.28 -2.41
CA ILE A 134 -11.17 6.31 -3.46
C ILE A 134 -10.97 4.94 -4.10
N SER A 135 -11.07 3.85 -3.33
CA SER A 135 -10.93 2.49 -3.85
C SER A 135 -11.97 2.10 -4.91
N LYS A 136 -13.07 2.86 -5.01
CA LYS A 136 -14.18 2.59 -5.92
C LYS A 136 -14.06 3.33 -7.26
N VAL A 137 -13.04 4.18 -7.44
CA VAL A 137 -12.93 5.06 -8.63
C VAL A 137 -12.99 4.29 -9.95
N GLY A 138 -12.31 3.14 -10.07
CA GLY A 138 -12.33 2.30 -11.28
C GLY A 138 -13.63 1.50 -11.51
N HIS A 139 -14.62 1.57 -10.62
CA HIS A 139 -15.83 0.75 -10.69
C HIS A 139 -17.14 1.56 -10.62
N ASN A 140 -17.15 2.64 -9.84
CA ASN A 140 -18.39 3.34 -9.48
C ASN A 140 -18.49 4.75 -10.07
N TYR A 141 -17.44 5.24 -10.73
CA TYR A 141 -17.37 6.59 -11.27
C TYR A 141 -17.10 6.53 -12.77
N ASP A 142 -17.79 7.37 -13.53
CA ASP A 142 -17.52 7.53 -14.95
C ASP A 142 -16.35 8.50 -15.13
N ILE A 143 -15.17 7.92 -15.34
CA ILE A 143 -13.91 8.65 -15.47
C ILE A 143 -13.40 8.71 -16.93
N ASN A 144 -14.22 8.26 -17.89
CA ASN A 144 -13.81 8.19 -19.31
C ASN A 144 -13.98 9.50 -20.07
N ASP A 145 -14.69 10.48 -19.50
CA ASP A 145 -15.13 11.68 -20.24
C ASP A 145 -15.14 12.93 -19.35
N THR A 146 -14.07 13.13 -18.57
CA THR A 146 -13.96 14.28 -17.66
C THR A 146 -12.77 15.17 -17.99
N ASP A 147 -13.04 16.41 -18.39
CA ASP A 147 -12.00 17.43 -18.64
C ASP A 147 -11.14 17.74 -17.40
N ASP A 148 -11.61 17.40 -16.19
CA ASP A 148 -10.97 17.67 -14.90
C ASP A 148 -10.25 16.45 -14.28
N ILE A 149 -10.02 15.37 -15.05
CA ILE A 149 -9.45 14.11 -14.52
C ILE A 149 -8.07 14.31 -13.89
N ASP A 150 -7.26 15.22 -14.43
CA ASP A 150 -5.92 15.54 -13.94
C ASP A 150 -5.98 16.23 -12.56
N LYS A 151 -6.91 17.17 -12.39
CA LYS A 151 -7.16 17.88 -11.15
C LYS A 151 -7.66 16.92 -10.07
N TYR A 152 -8.61 16.04 -10.40
CA TYR A 152 -9.09 15.03 -9.46
C TYR A 152 -7.96 14.11 -9.01
N TYR A 153 -7.13 13.64 -9.95
CA TYR A 153 -5.96 12.84 -9.59
C TYR A 153 -5.02 13.59 -8.66
N GLN A 154 -4.69 14.85 -8.94
CA GLN A 154 -3.79 15.65 -8.10
C GLN A 154 -4.33 15.83 -6.68
N GLU A 155 -5.61 16.19 -6.53
CA GLU A 155 -6.24 16.40 -5.22
C GLU A 155 -6.33 15.09 -4.42
N ILE A 156 -6.77 14.00 -5.05
CA ILE A 156 -6.90 12.69 -4.40
C ILE A 156 -5.52 12.15 -4.04
N SER A 157 -4.54 12.23 -4.96
CA SER A 157 -3.17 11.79 -4.69
C SER A 157 -2.54 12.57 -3.55
N ALA A 158 -2.74 13.90 -3.49
CA ALA A 158 -2.23 14.72 -2.38
C ALA A 158 -2.83 14.30 -1.04
N TYR A 159 -4.13 13.99 -1.00
CA TYR A 159 -4.78 13.45 0.19
C TYR A 159 -4.17 12.09 0.60
N VAL A 160 -4.04 11.15 -0.33
CA VAL A 160 -3.47 9.82 -0.05
C VAL A 160 -2.05 9.94 0.51
N LEU A 161 -1.21 10.78 -0.09
CA LEU A 161 0.16 11.02 0.38
C LEU A 161 0.19 11.62 1.80
N SER A 162 -0.74 12.55 2.09
CA SER A 162 -0.90 13.13 3.42
C SER A 162 -1.30 12.07 4.44
N ALA A 163 -2.27 11.20 4.11
CA ALA A 163 -2.71 10.11 4.97
C ALA A 163 -1.59 9.11 5.27
N VAL A 164 -0.81 8.70 4.26
CA VAL A 164 0.38 7.85 4.40
C VAL A 164 1.40 8.46 5.36
N SER A 165 1.71 9.75 5.16
CA SER A 165 2.67 10.49 5.98
C SER A 165 2.20 10.67 7.42
N HIS A 166 0.90 10.91 7.60
CA HIS A 166 0.27 11.03 8.91
C HIS A 166 0.35 9.72 9.69
N ILE A 167 -0.09 8.60 9.10
CA ILE A 167 -0.02 7.27 9.72
C ILE A 167 1.43 6.93 10.09
N TYR A 168 2.39 7.19 9.19
CA TYR A 168 3.81 6.98 9.47
C TYR A 168 4.30 7.76 10.69
N SER A 169 3.96 9.05 10.77
CA SER A 169 4.42 9.94 11.83
C SER A 169 3.86 9.54 13.19
N VAL A 170 2.54 9.35 13.29
CA VAL A 170 1.86 8.93 14.53
C VAL A 170 2.38 7.57 15.01
N SER A 171 2.55 6.63 14.09
CA SER A 171 3.11 5.30 14.40
C SER A 171 4.56 5.35 14.92
N LYS A 172 5.39 6.23 14.34
CA LYS A 172 6.80 6.40 14.72
C LYS A 172 6.89 6.95 16.15
N GLU A 173 6.07 7.94 16.47
CA GLU A 173 5.95 8.48 17.84
C GLU A 173 5.53 7.39 18.82
N ASP A 174 4.47 6.64 18.53
CA ASP A 174 3.99 5.55 19.38
C ASP A 174 5.04 4.44 19.61
N SER A 175 5.90 4.19 18.63
CA SER A 175 6.95 3.17 18.75
C SER A 175 8.11 3.67 19.63
N SER A 176 8.49 4.95 19.50
CA SER A 176 9.54 5.55 20.32
C SER A 176 9.19 5.64 21.82
N HIS A 177 7.90 5.75 22.16
CA HIS A 177 7.44 5.80 23.56
C HIS A 177 7.34 4.42 24.22
N ASN A 178 7.31 3.32 23.46
CA ASN A 178 7.26 1.95 24.00
C ASN A 178 8.66 1.35 24.26
N ASP A 179 9.72 2.02 23.80
CA ASP A 179 11.12 1.62 24.00
C ASP A 179 11.79 2.35 25.20
N GLN A 180 11.02 3.14 25.98
CA GLN A 180 11.42 3.80 27.23
C GLN A 180 10.76 3.15 28.44
#